data_AF-A0A9D7HAR9-F1
#
_entry.id   AF-A0A9D7HAR9-F1
#
_cell.length_a   1.000
_cell.length_b   1.000
_cell.length_c   1.000
_cell.angle_alpha   90.00
_cell.angle_beta   90.00
_cell.angle_gamma   90.00
#
_symmetry.space_group_name_H-M   'P 1'
#
loop_
_entity.id
_entity.type
_entity.pdbx_description
1 polymer ?
#
loop_
_entity_poly.entity_id
_entity_poly.type
_entity_poly.pdbx_seq_one_letter_code
_entity_poly.pdbx_strand_id
1 'polypeptide(L)'
;MALISTIGGCGDRGPGGSLCERTFVPYVDLISGQLRTPENAIYLDGMEAYSKGDHGTAAALLTTYLNDKAAAKSARIYLACSYLALGKAYDAELQIDHLENSSVNDFRDQCEWYTVVCWVCSDQLPRALVGARNIVDAQHHTYNLEARELLASLKSMGVQ
;
A
#
# COMPACT_ATOMS: atom_id res chain seq x y z
N MET A 1 -16.88 -5.44 -47.98
CA MET A 1 -16.35 -6.23 -46.86
C MET A 1 -15.06 -5.57 -46.39
N ALA A 2 -15.14 -4.76 -45.33
CA ALA A 2 -13.98 -4.11 -44.75
C ALA A 2 -13.31 -5.06 -43.75
N LEU A 3 -12.03 -5.37 -44.00
CA LEU A 3 -11.21 -6.19 -43.10
C LEU A 3 -10.70 -5.35 -41.92
N ILE A 4 -10.77 -5.99 -40.76
CA ILE A 4 -10.34 -5.58 -39.43
C ILE A 4 -8.80 -5.46 -39.38
N SER A 5 -8.31 -4.38 -38.79
CA SER A 5 -6.96 -4.28 -38.22
C SER A 5 -7.00 -3.48 -36.92
N THR A 6 -7.44 -4.08 -35.82
CA THR A 6 -7.13 -3.57 -34.49
C THR A 6 -5.76 -4.12 -34.10
N ILE A 7 -4.75 -3.26 -34.22
CA ILE A 7 -3.38 -3.54 -33.79
C ILE A 7 -3.42 -3.74 -32.27
N GLY A 8 -3.17 -4.98 -31.86
CA GLY A 8 -2.81 -5.31 -30.49
C GLY A 8 -1.47 -4.66 -30.17
N GLY A 9 -1.52 -3.59 -29.36
CA GLY A 9 -0.34 -3.08 -28.68
C GLY A 9 0.07 -4.08 -27.61
N CYS A 10 0.97 -5.00 -27.97
CA CYS A 10 1.73 -5.78 -26.99
C CYS A 10 2.60 -4.80 -26.21
N GLY A 11 2.19 -4.49 -24.98
CA GLY A 11 3.02 -3.77 -24.02
C GLY A 11 4.29 -4.57 -23.75
N ASP A 12 5.42 -3.93 -24.02
CA ASP A 12 6.78 -4.39 -23.81
C ASP A 12 6.99 -4.77 -22.33
N ARG A 13 6.82 -6.06 -22.00
CA ARG A 13 7.08 -6.60 -20.67
C ARG A 13 8.52 -7.10 -20.61
N GLY A 14 9.43 -6.18 -20.29
CA GLY A 14 10.74 -6.52 -19.74
C GLY A 14 10.62 -7.38 -18.47
N PRO A 15 11.72 -7.97 -17.98
CA PRO A 15 11.66 -9.04 -16.99
C PRO A 15 11.23 -8.49 -15.62
N GLY A 16 10.03 -8.91 -15.18
CA GLY A 16 9.55 -8.77 -13.81
C GLY A 16 8.58 -7.62 -13.57
N GLY A 17 7.28 -7.90 -13.69
CA GLY A 17 6.15 -7.12 -13.13
C GLY A 17 6.00 -5.64 -13.51
N SER A 18 4.86 -5.05 -13.15
CA SER A 18 4.67 -3.60 -13.16
C SER A 18 5.54 -2.91 -12.10
N LEU A 19 5.76 -1.59 -12.21
CA LEU A 19 6.49 -0.86 -11.16
C LEU A 19 5.80 -0.98 -9.80
N CYS A 20 4.46 -0.95 -9.78
CA CYS A 20 3.66 -1.19 -8.57
C CYS A 20 3.97 -2.58 -7.97
N GLU A 21 3.92 -3.65 -8.77
CA GLU A 21 4.19 -5.02 -8.31
C GLU A 21 5.58 -5.20 -7.71
N ARG A 22 6.59 -4.46 -8.23
CA ARG A 22 7.95 -4.50 -7.68
C ARG A 22 8.13 -3.63 -6.43
N THR A 23 7.33 -2.58 -6.28
CA THR A 23 7.48 -1.59 -5.19
C THR A 23 6.64 -1.96 -3.98
N PHE A 24 5.45 -2.53 -4.20
CA PHE A 24 4.52 -2.86 -3.14
C PHE A 24 4.92 -4.15 -2.43
N VAL A 25 5.23 -4.02 -1.15
CA VAL A 25 5.35 -5.14 -0.20
C VAL A 25 4.32 -4.92 0.91
N PRO A 26 3.41 -5.87 1.20
CA PRO A 26 2.48 -5.77 2.31
C PRO A 26 3.20 -5.52 3.64
N TYR A 27 2.62 -4.67 4.50
CA TYR A 27 3.19 -4.38 5.82
C TYR A 27 3.23 -5.65 6.67
N VAL A 28 4.31 -5.80 7.44
CA VAL A 28 4.51 -6.98 8.29
C VAL A 28 3.36 -7.10 9.29
N ASP A 29 2.87 -8.33 9.47
CA ASP A 29 1.84 -8.63 10.46
C ASP A 29 2.45 -8.57 11.88
N LEU A 30 2.13 -7.51 12.61
CA LEU A 30 2.51 -7.31 14.01
C LEU A 30 1.39 -7.65 15.00
N ILE A 31 0.29 -8.21 14.51
CA ILE A 31 -0.95 -8.42 15.26
C ILE A 31 -1.17 -9.90 15.55
N SER A 32 -0.81 -10.76 14.60
CA SER A 32 -0.85 -12.20 14.80
C SER A 32 -0.11 -12.60 16.07
N GLY A 33 -0.80 -13.38 16.92
CA GLY A 33 -0.30 -13.80 18.23
C GLY A 33 -0.85 -13.01 19.43
N GLN A 34 -1.61 -11.94 19.20
CA GLN A 34 -2.37 -11.29 20.29
C GLN A 34 -3.44 -12.22 20.87
N LEU A 35 -3.72 -12.07 22.17
CA LEU A 35 -4.79 -12.80 22.84
C LEU A 35 -6.14 -12.36 22.28
N ARG A 36 -6.96 -13.33 21.84
CA ARG A 36 -8.32 -13.09 21.37
C ARG A 36 -9.24 -12.71 22.53
N THR A 37 -9.98 -11.63 22.34
CA THR A 37 -11.08 -11.16 23.20
C THR A 37 -12.33 -10.93 22.33
N PRO A 38 -13.53 -10.78 22.93
CA PRO A 38 -14.73 -10.43 22.17
C PRO A 38 -14.58 -9.13 21.37
N GLU A 39 -13.82 -8.15 21.88
CA GLU A 39 -13.66 -6.82 21.29
C GLU A 39 -12.70 -6.80 20.09
N ASN A 40 -11.72 -7.72 20.04
CA ASN A 40 -10.76 -7.78 18.94
C ASN A 40 -10.98 -8.98 18.00
N ALA A 41 -12.00 -9.80 18.23
CA ALA A 41 -12.29 -11.01 17.46
C ALA A 41 -12.29 -10.75 15.94
N ILE A 42 -13.05 -9.74 15.48
CA ILE A 42 -13.15 -9.38 14.06
C ILE A 42 -11.80 -8.88 13.51
N TYR A 43 -11.04 -8.16 14.33
CA TYR A 43 -9.72 -7.69 13.91
C TYR A 43 -8.76 -8.86 13.68
N LEU A 44 -8.72 -9.82 14.60
CA LEU A 44 -7.87 -11.00 14.48
C LEU A 44 -8.28 -11.90 13.31
N ASP A 45 -9.58 -12.03 13.03
CA ASP A 45 -10.06 -12.77 11.85
C ASP A 45 -9.61 -12.06 10.56
N GLY A 46 -9.65 -10.73 10.53
CA GLY A 46 -9.13 -9.93 9.42
C GLY A 46 -7.62 -10.09 9.22
N MET A 47 -6.86 -10.14 10.32
CA MET A 47 -5.41 -10.34 10.28
C MET A 47 -5.00 -11.77 9.91
N GLU A 48 -5.80 -12.77 10.30
CA GLU A 48 -5.62 -14.14 9.81
C GLU A 48 -5.82 -14.22 8.29
N ALA A 49 -6.84 -13.56 7.75
CA ALA A 49 -7.03 -13.48 6.30
C ALA A 49 -5.86 -12.72 5.61
N TYR A 50 -5.43 -11.61 6.21
CA TYR A 50 -4.32 -10.79 5.71
C TYR A 50 -3.02 -11.60 5.60
N SER A 51 -2.63 -12.33 6.65
CA SER A 51 -1.40 -13.14 6.68
C SER A 51 -1.42 -14.30 5.69
N LYS A 52 -2.61 -14.79 5.29
CA LYS A 52 -2.79 -15.81 4.24
C LYS A 52 -2.81 -15.22 2.82
N GLY A 53 -2.71 -13.89 2.67
CA GLY A 53 -2.84 -13.21 1.39
C GLY A 53 -4.28 -13.09 0.86
N ASP A 54 -5.29 -13.47 1.65
CA ASP A 54 -6.69 -13.26 1.30
C ASP A 54 -7.10 -11.81 1.60
N HIS A 55 -6.61 -10.90 0.76
CA HIS A 55 -6.81 -9.47 0.92
C HIS A 55 -8.27 -9.04 0.71
N GLY A 56 -9.08 -9.82 0.00
CA GLY A 56 -10.51 -9.57 -0.17
C GLY A 56 -11.25 -9.72 1.16
N THR A 57 -11.06 -10.87 1.82
CA THR A 57 -11.64 -11.14 3.15
C THR A 57 -11.06 -10.22 4.21
N ALA A 58 -9.75 -9.99 4.20
CA ALA A 58 -9.09 -9.08 5.13
C ALA A 58 -9.66 -7.66 5.04
N ALA A 59 -9.81 -7.12 3.82
CA ALA A 59 -10.37 -5.78 3.64
C ALA A 59 -11.78 -5.67 4.21
N ALA A 60 -12.66 -6.65 3.95
CA ALA A 60 -14.02 -6.64 4.46
C ALA A 60 -14.07 -6.63 6.00
N LEU A 61 -13.31 -7.53 6.66
CA LEU A 61 -13.29 -7.65 8.11
C LEU A 61 -12.66 -6.42 8.78
N LEU A 62 -11.56 -5.90 8.23
CA LEU A 62 -10.89 -4.71 8.75
C LEU A 62 -11.75 -3.45 8.58
N THR A 63 -12.50 -3.32 7.49
CA THR A 63 -13.50 -2.25 7.34
C THR A 63 -14.59 -2.38 8.42
N THR A 64 -15.11 -3.58 8.66
CA THR A 64 -16.10 -3.81 9.72
C THR A 64 -15.54 -3.45 11.10
N TYR A 65 -14.31 -3.86 11.41
CA TYR A 65 -13.65 -3.52 12.67
C TYR A 65 -13.51 -2.00 12.85
N LEU A 66 -13.05 -1.29 11.82
CA LEU A 66 -12.81 0.16 11.87
C LEU A 66 -14.10 1.01 11.95
N ASN A 67 -15.28 0.42 11.78
CA ASN A 67 -16.56 1.11 12.02
C ASN A 67 -16.84 1.32 13.52
N ASP A 68 -16.17 0.60 14.41
CA ASP A 68 -16.22 0.87 15.85
C ASP A 68 -15.34 2.09 16.20
N LYS A 69 -15.88 3.00 17.00
CA LYS A 69 -15.14 4.17 17.49
C LYS A 69 -13.92 3.77 18.32
N ALA A 70 -14.01 2.67 19.08
CA ALA A 70 -12.96 2.12 19.91
C ALA A 70 -11.92 1.30 19.13
N ALA A 71 -12.11 1.07 17.83
CA ALA A 71 -11.18 0.31 17.01
C ALA A 71 -9.78 0.94 16.99
N ALA A 72 -8.76 0.09 17.09
CA ALA A 72 -7.36 0.48 16.98
C ALA A 72 -7.11 1.09 15.59
N LYS A 73 -6.73 2.37 15.55
CA LYS A 73 -6.55 3.09 14.28
C LYS A 73 -5.40 2.53 13.45
N SER A 74 -4.42 1.87 14.09
CA SER A 74 -3.35 1.14 13.41
C SER A 74 -3.86 0.08 12.43
N ALA A 75 -5.08 -0.46 12.59
CA ALA A 75 -5.66 -1.41 11.63
C ALA A 75 -5.79 -0.85 10.20
N ARG A 76 -5.76 0.49 10.05
CA ARG A 76 -5.81 1.17 8.75
C ARG A 76 -4.63 0.83 7.85
N ILE A 77 -3.43 0.58 8.37
CA ILE A 77 -2.26 0.22 7.54
C ILE A 77 -2.48 -1.13 6.84
N TYR A 78 -3.06 -2.10 7.55
CA TYR A 78 -3.38 -3.42 7.00
C TYR A 78 -4.52 -3.35 6.00
N LEU A 79 -5.52 -2.50 6.25
CA LEU A 79 -6.58 -2.23 5.29
C LEU A 79 -6.04 -1.56 4.02
N ALA A 80 -5.16 -0.57 4.15
CA ALA A 80 -4.50 0.08 3.02
C ALA A 80 -3.70 -0.92 2.18
N CYS A 81 -2.90 -1.78 2.82
CA CYS A 81 -2.17 -2.85 2.14
C CYS A 81 -3.11 -3.84 1.42
N SER A 82 -4.24 -4.19 2.05
CA SER A 82 -5.24 -5.06 1.43
C SER A 82 -5.85 -4.40 0.20
N TYR A 83 -6.13 -3.10 0.25
CA TYR A 83 -6.60 -2.34 -0.92
C TYR A 83 -5.55 -2.24 -2.02
N LEU A 84 -4.28 -2.00 -1.69
CA LEU A 84 -3.18 -2.03 -2.68
C LEU A 84 -3.09 -3.39 -3.38
N ALA A 85 -3.15 -4.49 -2.62
CA ALA A 85 -3.14 -5.84 -3.19
C ALA A 85 -4.34 -6.14 -4.11
N LEU A 86 -5.47 -5.44 -3.88
CA LEU A 86 -6.68 -5.52 -4.70
C LEU A 86 -6.69 -4.51 -5.87
N GLY A 87 -5.62 -3.74 -6.08
CA GLY A 87 -5.54 -2.71 -7.12
C GLY A 87 -6.36 -1.44 -6.82
N LYS A 88 -6.75 -1.23 -5.56
CA LYS A 88 -7.57 -0.10 -5.10
C LYS A 88 -6.72 0.99 -4.45
N ALA A 89 -5.78 1.54 -5.22
CA ALA A 89 -4.80 2.50 -4.71
C ALA A 89 -5.41 3.77 -4.09
N TYR A 90 -6.53 4.28 -4.64
CA TYR A 90 -7.22 5.44 -4.08
C TYR A 90 -7.87 5.15 -2.71
N ASP A 91 -8.50 3.98 -2.56
CA ASP A 91 -9.07 3.57 -1.28
C ASP A 91 -7.96 3.36 -0.24
N ALA A 92 -6.79 2.89 -0.67
CA ALA A 92 -5.62 2.72 0.18
C ALA A 92 -5.07 4.07 0.68
N GLU A 93 -4.85 5.05 -0.22
CA GLU A 93 -4.39 6.41 0.12
C GLU A 93 -5.30 7.03 1.19
N LEU A 94 -6.62 6.91 1.04
CA LEU A 94 -7.58 7.41 2.04
C LEU A 94 -7.40 6.76 3.43
N GLN A 95 -7.07 5.47 3.50
CA GLN A 95 -6.81 4.82 4.79
C GLN A 95 -5.49 5.29 5.42
N ILE A 96 -4.48 5.55 4.60
CA ILE A 96 -3.21 6.13 5.06
C ILE A 96 -3.43 7.54 5.59
N ASP A 97 -4.16 8.39 4.87
CA ASP A 97 -4.51 9.75 5.31
C ASP A 97 -5.23 9.71 6.67
N HIS A 98 -6.19 8.80 6.84
CA HIS A 98 -6.88 8.63 8.11
C HIS A 98 -5.97 8.16 9.25
N LEU A 99 -4.91 7.39 8.95
CA LEU A 99 -3.94 6.94 9.94
C LEU A 99 -2.96 8.06 10.31
N GLU A 100 -2.44 8.78 9.31
CA GLU A 100 -1.55 9.94 9.49
C GLU A 100 -2.20 11.03 10.34
N ASN A 101 -3.50 11.29 10.11
CA ASN A 101 -4.28 12.28 10.87
C ASN A 101 -4.85 11.72 12.19
N SER A 102 -4.48 10.50 12.60
CA SER A 102 -4.93 9.91 13.86
C SER A 102 -4.05 10.33 15.05
N SER A 103 -4.44 9.95 16.25
CA SER A 103 -3.63 10.16 17.46
C SER A 103 -2.48 9.15 17.64
N VAL A 104 -2.21 8.29 16.66
CA VAL A 104 -1.21 7.23 16.74
C VAL A 104 0.10 7.72 16.12
N ASN A 105 1.12 7.97 16.95
CA ASN A 105 2.34 8.65 16.52
C ASN A 105 3.39 7.75 15.86
N ASP A 106 3.31 6.43 16.05
CA ASP A 106 4.38 5.50 15.66
C ASP A 106 4.29 4.99 14.20
N PHE A 107 3.48 5.63 13.37
CA PHE A 107 3.23 5.22 11.98
C PHE A 107 3.72 6.21 10.93
N ARG A 108 4.46 7.27 11.30
CA ARG A 108 4.85 8.32 10.36
C ARG A 108 5.58 7.77 9.13
N ASP A 109 6.67 7.03 9.34
CA ASP A 109 7.47 6.48 8.25
C ASP A 109 6.69 5.49 7.37
N GLN A 110 5.76 4.73 7.99
CA GLN A 110 4.85 3.82 7.29
C GLN A 110 3.86 4.60 6.43
N CYS A 111 3.24 5.65 6.96
CA CYS A 111 2.33 6.49 6.20
C CYS A 111 3.04 7.15 5.02
N GLU A 112 4.22 7.76 5.26
CA GLU A 112 5.02 8.37 4.20
C GLU A 112 5.36 7.38 3.08
N TRP A 113 5.84 6.18 3.44
CA TRP A 113 6.17 5.14 2.46
C TRP A 113 4.94 4.63 1.71
N TYR A 114 3.88 4.21 2.41
CA TYR A 114 2.72 3.61 1.76
C TYR A 114 1.90 4.64 0.95
N THR A 115 1.98 5.93 1.27
CA THR A 115 1.47 7.00 0.40
C THR A 115 2.22 7.04 -0.93
N VAL A 116 3.56 6.95 -0.91
CA VAL A 116 4.37 6.86 -2.14
C VAL A 116 4.00 5.60 -2.94
N VAL A 117 3.81 4.46 -2.28
CA VAL A 117 3.36 3.22 -2.94
C VAL A 117 1.97 3.41 -3.59
N CYS A 118 1.02 4.08 -2.93
CA CYS A 118 -0.28 4.40 -3.51
C CYS A 118 -0.14 5.25 -4.78
N TRP A 119 0.77 6.22 -4.81
CA TRP A 119 1.03 7.04 -6.01
C TRP A 119 1.64 6.22 -7.15
N VAL A 120 2.56 5.30 -6.86
CA VAL A 120 3.10 4.38 -7.87
C VAL A 120 1.99 3.51 -8.45
N CYS A 121 1.16 2.91 -7.59
CA CYS A 121 0.09 2.00 -7.99
C CYS A 121 -1.13 2.69 -8.62
N SER A 122 -1.17 4.03 -8.64
CA SER A 122 -2.17 4.85 -9.34
C SER A 122 -1.58 5.67 -10.49
N ASP A 123 -0.37 5.31 -10.97
CA ASP A 123 0.35 5.96 -12.07
C ASP A 123 0.64 7.47 -11.85
N GLN A 124 0.63 7.93 -10.61
CA GLN A 124 0.98 9.30 -10.22
C GLN A 124 2.50 9.44 -10.05
N LEU A 125 3.25 9.04 -11.08
CA LEU A 125 4.71 8.87 -11.02
C LEU A 125 5.49 10.14 -10.64
N PRO A 126 5.13 11.36 -11.09
CA PRO A 126 5.81 12.57 -10.63
C PRO A 126 5.65 12.83 -9.13
N ARG A 127 4.47 12.54 -8.55
CA ARG A 127 4.24 12.63 -7.10
C ARG A 127 5.07 11.57 -6.37
N ALA A 128 5.07 10.33 -6.86
CA ALA A 128 5.90 9.27 -6.34
C ALA A 128 7.39 9.62 -6.34
N LEU A 129 7.89 10.27 -7.39
CA LEU A 129 9.28 10.72 -7.50
C LEU A 129 9.65 11.72 -6.39
N VAL A 130 8.78 12.70 -6.15
CA VAL A 130 8.98 13.71 -5.11
C VAL A 130 8.92 13.07 -3.72
N GLY A 131 7.91 12.24 -3.46
CA GLY A 131 7.79 11.55 -2.17
C GLY A 131 8.96 10.62 -1.87
N ALA A 132 9.38 9.81 -2.84
CA ALA A 132 10.56 8.96 -2.71
C ALA A 132 11.82 9.78 -2.42
N ARG A 133 12.01 10.93 -3.09
CA ARG A 133 13.13 11.83 -2.82
C ARG A 133 13.09 12.36 -1.39
N ASN A 134 11.93 12.81 -0.92
CA ASN A 134 11.79 13.30 0.46
C ASN A 134 12.17 12.23 1.50
N ILE A 135 11.77 10.97 1.28
CA ILE A 135 12.15 9.84 2.14
C ILE A 135 13.66 9.58 2.10
N VAL A 136 14.29 9.68 0.92
CA VAL A 136 15.75 9.50 0.77
C VAL A 136 16.53 10.59 1.49
N ASP A 137 16.05 11.82 1.42
CA ASP A 137 16.68 13.01 2.01
C ASP A 137 16.46 13.10 3.53
N ALA A 138 15.52 12.33 4.08
CA ALA A 138 15.31 12.22 5.52
C ALA A 138 16.45 11.43 6.20
N GLN A 139 17.01 11.99 7.28
CA GLN A 139 18.19 11.45 7.95
C GLN A 139 18.00 10.04 8.53
N HIS A 140 16.82 9.74 9.06
CA HIS A 140 16.47 8.47 9.71
C HIS A 140 15.05 8.06 9.33
N HIS A 141 14.90 7.47 8.14
CA HIS A 141 13.62 6.92 7.68
C HIS A 141 13.73 5.41 7.47
N THR A 142 12.76 4.66 7.98
CA THR A 142 12.75 3.19 7.96
C THR A 142 12.85 2.64 6.54
N TYR A 143 12.14 3.27 5.58
CA TYR A 143 12.08 2.86 4.18
C TYR A 143 13.09 3.57 3.25
N ASN A 144 14.22 4.05 3.78
CA ASN A 144 15.20 4.81 2.99
C ASN A 144 15.77 3.99 1.82
N LEU A 145 15.99 2.69 2.01
CA LEU A 145 16.56 1.81 0.98
C LEU A 145 15.57 1.61 -0.18
N GLU A 146 14.34 1.25 0.15
CA GLU A 146 13.25 1.03 -0.79
C GLU A 146 12.95 2.31 -1.59
N ALA A 147 12.98 3.47 -0.95
CA ALA A 147 12.81 4.75 -1.60
C ALA A 147 13.96 5.09 -2.58
N ARG A 148 15.21 4.70 -2.29
CA ARG A 148 16.34 4.87 -3.23
C ARG A 148 16.16 4.00 -4.47
N GLU A 149 15.73 2.76 -4.29
CA GLU A 149 15.48 1.81 -5.39
C GLU A 149 14.33 2.30 -6.29
N LEU A 150 13.24 2.78 -5.68
CA LEU A 150 12.13 3.39 -6.41
C LEU A 150 12.57 4.64 -7.16
N LEU A 151 13.34 5.53 -6.53
CA LEU A 151 13.84 6.76 -7.14
C LEU A 151 14.72 6.47 -8.37
N ALA A 152 15.58 5.45 -8.29
CA ALA A 152 16.40 5.01 -9.42
C ALA A 152 15.52 4.46 -10.56
N SER A 153 14.51 3.63 -10.22
CA SER A 153 13.56 3.07 -11.19
C SER A 153 12.79 4.16 -11.93
N LEU A 154 12.22 5.14 -11.21
CA LEU A 154 11.46 6.24 -11.79
C LEU A 154 12.32 7.10 -12.73
N LYS A 155 13.57 7.41 -12.35
CA LYS A 155 14.50 8.15 -13.22
C LYS A 155 14.87 7.37 -14.48
N SER A 156 15.07 6.05 -14.37
CA SER A 156 15.36 5.21 -15.54
C SER A 156 14.21 5.14 -16.54
N MET A 157 12.97 5.35 -16.06
CA MET A 157 11.76 5.45 -16.87
C MET A 157 11.55 6.86 -17.45
N GLY A 158 12.44 7.82 -17.16
CA GLY A 158 12.36 9.18 -17.68
C GLY A 158 11.37 10.10 -16.94
N VAL A 159 10.90 9.71 -15.74
CA VAL A 159 10.05 10.56 -14.90
C VAL A 159 10.89 11.74 -14.36
N GLN A 160 10.41 12.97 -14.57
CA GLN A 160 11.07 14.21 -14.16
C GLN A 160 10.29 14.92 -13.06
#